data_AF-A0A7C0VAD7-F1
#
_entry.id   AF-A0A7C0VAD7-F1
#
_cell.length_a   1.000
_cell.length_b   1.000
_cell.length_c   1.000
_cell.angle_alpha   90.00
_cell.angle_beta   90.00
_cell.angle_gamma   90.00
#
_symmetry.space_group_name_H-M   'P 1'
#
loop_
_entity.id
_entity.type
_entity.pdbx_description
1 polymer ?
#
loop_
_entity_poly.entity_id
_entity_poly.type
_entity_poly.pdbx_seq_one_letter_code
_entity_poly.pdbx_strand_id
1 'polypeptide(L)'
;MVLLKDLQQNPITDEILHVDFYELSMDREISVDVPIRLVNTPVGVKKGGVLQQIVRELGITCLPKYLMDHIEADVSQLEIGDALHIKDLEIPKEIKIDEDPEQAVAVVTSPEAAEEEEKEAEEQAEEKKEKVNL
;
A
#
# COMPACT_ATOMS: atom_id res chain seq x y z
N MET A 1 24.98 3.91 -3.35
CA MET A 1 23.61 3.91 -3.91
C MET A 1 22.88 5.07 -3.27
N VAL A 2 22.08 5.83 -4.03
CA VAL A 2 21.34 6.99 -3.50
C VAL A 2 19.85 6.76 -3.69
N LEU A 3 19.06 7.05 -2.67
CA LEU A 3 17.60 6.93 -2.69
C LEU A 3 17.00 8.33 -2.53
N LEU A 4 16.00 8.66 -3.35
CA LEU A 4 15.29 9.94 -3.25
C LEU A 4 14.42 9.90 -2.00
N LYS A 5 14.67 10.81 -1.07
CA LYS A 5 13.91 10.91 0.18
C LYS A 5 12.68 11.78 0.00
N ASP A 6 12.90 13.00 -0.48
CA ASP A 6 11.89 14.03 -0.57
C ASP A 6 12.09 14.83 -1.87
N LEU A 7 10.98 15.17 -2.49
CA LEU A 7 10.91 16.00 -3.69
C LEU A 7 9.87 17.08 -3.44
N GLN A 8 10.34 18.31 -3.27
CA GLN A 8 9.46 19.47 -3.13
C GLN A 8 9.23 20.08 -4.50
N GLN A 9 7.98 20.05 -4.94
CA GLN A 9 7.53 20.62 -6.20
C GLN A 9 6.60 21.81 -5.96
N ASN A 10 6.72 22.84 -6.78
CA ASN A 10 5.80 23.97 -6.76
C ASN A 10 4.42 23.52 -7.30
N PRO A 11 3.33 23.66 -6.53
CA PRO A 11 2.01 23.13 -6.91
C PRO A 11 1.34 23.89 -8.08
N ILE A 12 1.89 25.05 -8.50
CA ILE A 12 1.31 25.89 -9.57
C ILE A 12 2.15 25.81 -10.85
N THR A 13 3.48 25.84 -10.70
CA THR A 13 4.40 25.89 -11.84
C THR A 13 5.04 24.55 -12.18
N ASP A 14 4.80 23.51 -11.36
CA ASP A 14 5.42 22.18 -11.46
C ASP A 14 6.96 22.19 -11.39
N GLU A 15 7.58 23.30 -10.97
CA GLU A 15 9.04 23.42 -10.85
C GLU A 15 9.56 22.70 -9.59
N ILE A 16 10.68 21.99 -9.71
CA ILE A 16 11.35 21.32 -8.59
C ILE A 16 12.10 22.37 -7.76
N LEU A 17 11.71 22.52 -6.50
CA LEU A 17 12.31 23.49 -5.55
C LEU A 17 13.47 22.88 -4.76
N HIS A 18 13.31 21.64 -4.32
CA HIS A 18 14.28 20.95 -3.48
C HIS A 18 14.23 19.44 -3.71
N VAL A 19 15.40 18.80 -3.69
CA VAL A 19 15.52 17.34 -3.79
C VAL A 19 16.49 16.85 -2.73
N ASP A 20 16.00 15.98 -1.86
CA ASP A 20 16.80 15.31 -0.84
C ASP A 20 17.18 13.90 -1.26
N PHE A 21 18.46 13.58 -1.13
CA PHE A 21 18.99 12.25 -1.37
C PHE A 21 19.50 11.63 -0.06
N TYR A 22 19.16 10.37 0.19
CA TYR A 22 19.82 9.54 1.19
C TYR A 22 20.94 8.73 0.54
N GLU A 23 22.15 8.87 1.06
CA GLU A 23 23.23 7.93 0.75
C GLU A 23 23.01 6.63 1.52
N LEU A 24 22.79 5.55 0.78
CA LEU A 24 22.58 4.22 1.34
C LEU A 24 23.89 3.45 1.36
N SER A 25 24.26 3.02 2.56
CA SER A 25 25.35 2.06 2.77
C SER A 25 24.85 0.66 2.43
N MET A 26 25.56 -0.06 1.56
CA MET A 26 25.17 -1.42 1.13
C MET A 26 25.12 -2.44 2.28
N ASP A 27 25.80 -2.14 3.40
CA ASP A 27 25.95 -3.03 4.55
C ASP A 27 24.95 -2.75 5.69
N ARG A 28 24.02 -1.79 5.51
CA ARG A 28 23.02 -1.44 6.52
C ARG A 28 21.63 -1.83 6.05
N GLU A 29 20.84 -2.39 6.97
CA GLU A 29 19.40 -2.57 6.77
C GLU A 29 18.72 -1.20 6.65
N ILE A 30 17.80 -1.10 5.69
CA ILE A 30 16.99 0.10 5.44
C ILE A 30 15.53 -0.29 5.54
N SER A 31 14.71 0.60 6.11
CA SER A 31 13.26 0.48 6.14
C SER A 31 12.69 1.40 5.06
N VAL A 32 11.92 0.86 4.13
CA VAL A 32 11.35 1.59 2.98
C VAL A 32 9.94 1.08 2.74
N ASP A 33 9.03 2.00 2.45
CA ASP A 33 7.67 1.68 2.02
C ASP A 33 7.67 1.35 0.53
N VAL A 34 7.24 0.12 0.19
CA VAL A 34 7.17 -0.34 -1.20
C VAL A 34 5.71 -0.46 -1.64
N PRO A 35 5.34 0.10 -2.80
CA PRO A 35 3.97 0.01 -3.30
C PRO A 35 3.58 -1.41 -3.71
N ILE A 36 2.34 -1.79 -3.40
CA ILE A 36 1.76 -3.07 -3.77
C ILE A 36 0.99 -2.90 -5.09
N ARG A 37 1.38 -3.69 -6.09
CA ARG A 37 0.73 -3.73 -7.40
C ARG A 37 -0.14 -4.97 -7.52
N LEU A 38 -1.44 -4.74 -7.66
CA LEU A 38 -2.42 -5.79 -7.90
C LEU A 38 -2.26 -6.31 -9.34
N VAL A 39 -2.05 -7.61 -9.47
CA VAL A 39 -1.91 -8.29 -10.77
C VAL A 39 -3.16 -9.14 -11.01
N ASN A 40 -3.61 -9.19 -12.26
CA ASN A 40 -4.82 -9.87 -12.73
C ASN A 40 -6.15 -9.21 -12.28
N THR A 41 -7.26 -9.79 -12.76
CA THR A 41 -8.62 -9.36 -12.40
C THR A 41 -9.27 -10.44 -11.52
N PRO A 42 -9.74 -10.11 -10.31
CA PRO A 42 -10.38 -11.07 -9.42
C PRO A 42 -11.65 -11.65 -10.02
N VAL A 43 -11.90 -12.95 -9.75
CA VAL A 43 -13.15 -13.61 -10.15
C VAL A 43 -14.34 -12.96 -9.47
N GLY A 44 -14.19 -12.52 -8.22
CA GLY A 44 -15.24 -11.82 -7.48
C GLY A 44 -15.68 -10.51 -8.14
N VAL A 45 -14.77 -9.75 -8.75
CA VAL A 45 -15.12 -8.55 -9.52
C VAL A 45 -15.92 -8.90 -10.78
N LYS A 46 -15.56 -9.99 -11.47
CA LYS A 46 -16.34 -10.47 -12.62
C LYS A 46 -17.75 -10.93 -12.24
N LYS A 47 -17.96 -11.33 -10.99
CA LYS A 47 -19.26 -11.71 -10.42
C LYS A 47 -20.06 -10.52 -9.89
N GLY A 48 -19.54 -9.30 -9.98
CA GLY A 48 -20.20 -8.07 -9.51
C GLY A 48 -19.76 -7.57 -8.14
N GLY A 49 -18.69 -8.13 -7.56
CA GLY A 49 -18.06 -7.63 -6.34
C GLY A 49 -17.16 -6.41 -6.58
N VAL A 50 -16.81 -5.72 -5.51
CA VAL A 50 -15.91 -4.55 -5.51
C VAL A 50 -14.57 -4.97 -4.91
N LEU A 51 -13.47 -4.68 -5.62
CA LEU A 51 -12.12 -4.91 -5.10
C LEU A 51 -11.68 -3.68 -4.31
N GLN A 52 -11.42 -3.87 -3.04
CA GLN A 52 -10.92 -2.84 -2.13
C GLN A 52 -9.49 -3.15 -1.72
N GLN A 53 -8.59 -2.21 -1.98
CA GLN A 53 -7.21 -2.30 -1.52
C GLN A 53 -7.08 -1.55 -0.19
N ILE A 54 -6.91 -2.32 0.89
CA ILE A 54 -6.78 -1.77 2.24
C ILE A 54 -5.38 -1.20 2.43
N VAL A 55 -4.37 -1.95 1.97
CA VAL A 55 -2.95 -1.58 2.10
C VAL A 55 -2.38 -1.30 0.71
N ARG A 56 -1.92 -0.06 0.50
CA ARG A 56 -1.32 0.38 -0.77
C ARG A 56 0.20 0.25 -0.79
N GLU A 57 0.82 0.40 0.35
CA GLU A 57 2.26 0.41 0.55
C GLU A 57 2.58 -0.46 1.76
N LEU A 58 3.70 -1.18 1.69
CA LEU A 58 4.12 -2.10 2.73
C LEU A 58 5.52 -1.71 3.19
N GLY A 59 5.64 -1.41 4.48
CA GLY A 59 6.91 -1.15 5.12
C GLY A 59 7.75 -2.41 5.18
N ILE A 60 8.87 -2.43 4.45
CA ILE A 60 9.82 -3.53 4.47
C ILE A 60 11.18 -3.07 4.99
N THR A 61 11.81 -3.93 5.79
CA THR A 61 13.19 -3.78 6.22
C THR A 61 14.06 -4.80 5.48
N CYS A 62 14.95 -4.31 4.61
CA CYS A 62 15.85 -5.15 3.83
C CYS A 62 17.22 -4.48 3.59
N LEU A 63 18.18 -5.24 3.07
CA LEU A 63 19.41 -4.66 2.55
C LEU A 63 19.13 -3.96 1.21
N PRO A 64 19.82 -2.85 0.87
CA PRO A 64 19.66 -2.15 -0.41
C PRO A 64 19.79 -3.05 -1.65
N LYS A 65 20.50 -4.17 -1.54
CA LYS A 65 20.68 -5.17 -2.60
C LYS A 65 19.40 -5.93 -2.96
N TYR A 66 18.47 -6.07 -2.02
CA TYR A 66 17.20 -6.80 -2.18
C TYR A 66 16.00 -5.86 -2.27
N LEU A 67 16.24 -4.54 -2.37
CA LEU A 67 15.17 -3.56 -2.53
C LEU A 67 14.43 -3.81 -3.85
N MET A 68 13.11 -3.91 -3.74
CA MET A 68 12.19 -4.12 -4.85
C MET A 68 11.37 -2.86 -5.10
N ASP A 69 11.12 -2.52 -6.36
CA ASP A 69 10.38 -1.31 -6.73
C ASP A 69 8.86 -1.45 -6.48
N HIS A 70 8.35 -2.68 -6.52
CA HIS A 70 6.94 -3.00 -6.29
C HIS A 70 6.77 -4.45 -5.86
N ILE A 71 5.75 -4.71 -5.04
CA ILE A 71 5.32 -6.06 -4.65
C ILE A 71 4.14 -6.48 -5.50
N GLU A 72 4.25 -7.62 -6.18
CA GLU A 72 3.14 -8.18 -6.96
C GLU A 72 2.18 -8.95 -6.04
N ALA A 73 0.91 -8.58 -6.10
CA ALA A 73 -0.17 -9.24 -5.38
C ALA A 73 -1.15 -9.85 -6.39
N ASP A 74 -1.13 -11.18 -6.54
CA ASP A 74 -2.05 -11.88 -7.43
C ASP A 74 -3.44 -11.96 -6.80
N VAL A 75 -4.40 -11.26 -7.41
CA VAL A 75 -5.80 -11.25 -6.97
C VAL A 75 -6.71 -12.13 -7.83
N SER A 76 -6.16 -12.89 -8.78
CA SER A 76 -6.93 -13.67 -9.75
C SER A 76 -7.90 -14.66 -9.12
N GLN A 77 -7.52 -15.29 -8.00
CA GLN A 77 -8.28 -16.34 -7.33
C GLN A 77 -9.30 -15.83 -6.30
N LEU A 78 -9.33 -14.53 -6.00
CA LEU A 78 -10.22 -14.00 -4.97
C LEU A 78 -11.69 -14.03 -5.41
N GLU A 79 -12.55 -14.65 -4.59
CA GLU A 79 -14.00 -14.59 -4.70
C GLU A 79 -14.60 -13.47 -3.85
N ILE A 80 -15.92 -13.28 -3.94
CA ILE A 80 -16.63 -12.29 -3.13
C ILE A 80 -16.62 -12.75 -1.66
N GLY A 81 -16.07 -11.92 -0.78
CA GLY A 81 -15.86 -12.21 0.64
C GLY A 81 -14.44 -12.67 0.99
N ASP A 82 -13.57 -12.89 -0.01
CA ASP A 82 -12.19 -13.30 0.24
C ASP A 82 -11.26 -12.10 0.44
N ALA A 83 -10.23 -12.34 1.26
CA ALA A 83 -9.17 -11.39 1.57
C ALA A 83 -7.79 -12.00 1.24
N LEU A 84 -6.96 -11.24 0.53
CA LEU A 84 -5.55 -11.54 0.35
C LEU A 84 -4.77 -10.98 1.54
N HIS A 85 -3.98 -11.83 2.20
CA HIS A 85 -3.19 -11.43 3.36
C HIS A 85 -1.74 -11.18 2.98
N ILE A 86 -1.00 -10.45 3.83
CA ILE A 86 0.43 -10.16 3.62
C ILE A 86 1.25 -11.45 3.49
N LYS A 87 0.92 -12.49 4.26
CA LYS A 87 1.58 -13.80 4.20
C LYS A 87 1.48 -14.51 2.84
N ASP A 88 0.48 -14.17 2.03
CA ASP A 88 0.22 -14.81 0.74
C ASP A 88 0.97 -14.11 -0.41
N LEU A 89 1.70 -13.02 -0.12
CA LEU A 89 2.52 -12.30 -1.08
C LEU A 89 3.83 -13.03 -1.38
N GLU A 90 4.29 -12.94 -2.63
CA GLU A 90 5.57 -13.50 -3.06
C GLU A 90 6.74 -12.61 -2.59
N ILE A 91 7.12 -12.76 -1.32
CA ILE A 91 8.18 -11.96 -0.70
C ILE A 91 9.45 -12.82 -0.54
N PRO A 92 10.62 -12.37 -1.05
CA PRO A 92 11.88 -13.09 -0.86
C PRO A 92 12.28 -13.12 0.61
N LYS A 93 12.91 -14.24 1.02
CA LYS A 93 13.23 -14.54 2.43
C LYS A 93 14.20 -13.54 3.09
N GLU A 94 14.93 -12.76 2.30
CA GLU A 94 15.84 -11.73 2.81
C GLU A 94 15.14 -10.43 3.24
N ILE A 95 13.82 -10.30 3.02
CA ILE A 95 13.05 -9.11 3.39
C ILE A 95 12.30 -9.38 4.69
N LYS A 96 12.45 -8.49 5.67
CA LYS A 96 11.64 -8.46 6.89
C LYS A 96 10.45 -7.55 6.66
N ILE A 97 9.28 -7.99 7.04
CA ILE A 97 8.04 -7.20 6.99
C ILE A 97 7.82 -6.68 8.41
N ASP A 98 7.64 -5.37 8.54
CA ASP A 98 7.41 -4.73 9.84
C ASP A 98 5.92 -4.75 10.25
N GLU A 99 5.03 -5.03 9.28
CA GLU A 99 3.57 -5.13 9.44
C GLU A 99 3.10 -6.54 9.85
N ASP A 100 1.84 -6.65 10.30
CA ASP A 100 1.26 -7.92 10.74
C ASP A 100 1.00 -8.88 9.55
N PRO A 101 1.52 -10.12 9.55
CA PRO A 101 1.34 -11.06 8.44
C PRO A 101 -0.13 -11.48 8.20
N GLU A 102 -1.01 -11.31 9.19
CA GLU A 102 -2.45 -11.53 9.08
C GLU A 102 -3.23 -10.29 8.64
N GLN A 103 -2.56 -9.18 8.34
CA GLN A 103 -3.23 -8.01 7.79
C GLN A 103 -3.70 -8.27 6.34
N ALA A 104 -4.93 -7.87 6.05
CA ALA A 104 -5.49 -7.97 4.71
C ALA A 104 -4.96 -6.84 3.82
N VAL A 105 -4.41 -7.22 2.66
CA VAL A 105 -3.87 -6.31 1.63
C VAL A 105 -4.99 -5.85 0.70
N ALA A 106 -5.80 -6.80 0.25
CA ALA A 106 -6.93 -6.57 -0.64
C ALA A 106 -8.09 -7.49 -0.27
N VAL A 107 -9.31 -6.96 -0.34
CA VAL A 107 -10.55 -7.67 -0.02
C VAL A 107 -11.52 -7.45 -1.17
N VAL A 108 -12.29 -8.48 -1.50
CA VAL A 108 -13.39 -8.34 -2.47
C VAL A 108 -14.71 -8.35 -1.71
N THR A 109 -15.43 -7.24 -1.69
CA THR A 109 -16.71 -7.10 -0.98
C THR A 109 -17.89 -7.21 -1.95
N SER A 110 -19.07 -7.55 -1.42
CA SER A 110 -20.32 -7.52 -2.17
C SER A 110 -20.77 -6.07 -2.42
N PRO A 111 -21.46 -5.76 -3.52
CA PRO A 111 -21.85 -4.40 -3.86
C PRO A 111 -22.77 -3.72 -2.83
N GLU A 112 -23.60 -4.48 -2.09
CA GLU A 112 -24.40 -3.94 -0.97
C GLU A 112 -23.54 -3.56 0.25
N ALA A 113 -22.38 -4.19 0.45
CA ALA A 113 -21.48 -3.88 1.57
C ALA A 113 -20.53 -2.71 1.27
N ALA A 114 -20.18 -2.49 0.00
CA ALA A 114 -19.35 -1.35 -0.42
C ALA A 114 -20.05 0.02 -0.20
N GLU A 115 -21.38 0.07 -0.34
CA GLU A 115 -22.17 1.28 -0.03
C GLU A 115 -22.26 1.58 1.48
N GLU A 116 -22.00 0.60 2.36
CA GLU A 116 -21.96 0.81 3.81
C GLU A 116 -20.56 1.26 4.28
N GLU A 117 -19.48 0.72 3.72
CA GLU A 117 -18.11 1.16 4.06
C GLU A 117 -17.77 2.58 3.54
N GLU A 118 -18.31 3.00 2.38
CA GLU A 118 -18.17 4.40 1.92
C GLU A 118 -18.84 5.39 2.89
N LYS A 119 -19.95 4.99 3.54
CA LYS A 119 -20.63 5.84 4.54
C LYS A 119 -19.86 5.94 5.84
N GLU A 120 -19.26 4.85 6.33
CA GLU A 120 -18.44 4.89 7.55
C GLU A 120 -17.11 5.64 7.32
N ALA A 121 -16.55 5.60 6.11
CA ALA A 121 -15.34 6.35 5.76
C ALA A 121 -15.60 7.88 5.65
N GLU A 122 -16.77 8.29 5.16
CA GLU A 122 -17.18 9.71 5.19
C GLU A 122 -17.42 10.21 6.63
N GLU A 123 -18.00 9.38 7.51
CA GLU A 123 -18.29 9.76 8.90
C GLU A 123 -17.00 9.94 9.74
N GLN A 124 -15.97 9.12 9.50
CA GLN A 124 -14.65 9.29 10.15
C GLN A 124 -13.83 10.47 9.62
N ALA A 125 -14.10 10.94 8.40
CA ALA A 125 -13.44 12.13 7.84
C ALA A 125 -14.01 13.44 8.42
N GLU A 126 -15.26 13.45 8.89
CA GLU A 126 -15.85 14.61 9.55
C GLU A 126 -15.38 14.76 11.01
N GLU A 127 -15.24 13.68 11.79
CA GLU A 127 -14.80 13.78 13.19
C GLU A 127 -13.35 14.29 13.37
N LYS A 128 -12.46 14.08 12.39
CA LYS A 128 -11.07 14.59 12.48
C LYS A 128 -10.93 16.08 12.21
N LYS A 129 -11.91 16.75 11.60
CA LYS A 129 -11.84 18.21 11.34
C LYS A 129 -12.21 19.08 12.54
N GLU A 130 -12.90 18.54 13.56
CA GLU A 130 -13.37 19.36 14.68
C GLU A 130 -12.35 19.54 15.83
N LYS A 131 -11.30 18.71 15.93
CA LYS A 131 -10.31 18.80 17.03
C LYS A 131 -9.07 19.68 16.78
N VAL A 132 -8.94 20.34 15.63
CA VAL A 132 -7.73 21.15 15.31
C VAL A 132 -7.88 22.65 15.63
N ASN A 133 -9.05 23.10 16.12
CA ASN A 133 -9.28 24.53 16.45
C ASN A 133 -9.62 24.77 17.94
N LEU A 134 -8.82 24.23 18.86
CA LEU A 134 -8.80 24.76 20.25
C LEU A 134 -7.38 25.11 20.70
#